data_AF-A0A933TVW4-F1
#
_entry.id   AF-A0A933TVW4-F1
#
_cell.length_a   1.000
_cell.length_b   1.000
_cell.length_c   1.000
_cell.angle_alpha   90.00
_cell.angle_beta   90.00
_cell.angle_gamma   90.00
#
_symmetry.space_group_name_H-M   'P 1'
#
loop_
_entity.id
_entity.type
_entity.pdbx_description
1 polymer ?
#
loop_
_entity_poly.entity_id
_entity_poly.type
_entity_poly.pdbx_seq_one_letter_code
_entity_poly.pdbx_strand_id
1 'polypeptide(L)'
;MLCKKCACENFPYEQTCWFCDNTMQSPAESASHQEEWNKLTAELRNEIEARITQQQVKYQEYVTNLGKKRVLHILTGAGIILFTDIITLTGSFGIFAFFIDTFLGSVAGRLLNANKGGTYYGLFLFVTAYTASAVIRGTMSSILEFGMGAFIAGIAGYLFGNSLEIKRIDSW
;
A
#
# COMPACT_ATOMS: atom_id res chain seq x y z
N MET A 1 1.41 -12.49 -16.60
CA MET A 1 1.31 -11.06 -16.95
C MET A 1 0.67 -10.30 -15.79
N LEU A 2 1.25 -9.16 -15.36
CA LEU A 2 0.70 -8.37 -14.25
C LEU A 2 -0.33 -7.33 -14.72
N CYS A 3 -1.48 -7.26 -14.05
CA CYS A 3 -2.46 -6.21 -14.29
C CYS A 3 -1.93 -4.85 -13.80
N LYS A 4 -1.90 -3.83 -14.67
CA LYS A 4 -1.40 -2.48 -14.30
C LYS A 4 -2.20 -1.80 -13.19
N LYS A 5 -3.48 -2.14 -13.03
CA LYS A 5 -4.39 -1.52 -12.06
C LYS A 5 -4.27 -2.14 -10.66
N CYS A 6 -4.21 -3.47 -10.58
CA CYS A 6 -4.26 -4.18 -9.29
C CYS A 6 -3.00 -5.01 -9.00
N ALA A 7 -2.06 -5.10 -9.93
CA ALA A 7 -0.85 -5.92 -9.85
C ALA A 7 -1.12 -7.42 -9.61
N CYS A 8 -2.30 -7.92 -9.99
CA CYS A 8 -2.59 -9.34 -9.95
C CYS A 8 -1.98 -10.05 -11.17
N GLU A 9 -1.46 -11.27 -10.98
CA GLU A 9 -0.96 -12.12 -12.06
C GLU A 9 -2.14 -12.72 -12.85
N ASN A 10 -2.03 -12.70 -14.16
CA ASN A 10 -3.03 -13.18 -15.11
C ASN A 10 -2.36 -14.04 -16.17
N PHE A 11 -3.17 -14.88 -16.81
CA PHE A 11 -2.70 -15.69 -17.93
C PHE A 11 -2.32 -14.78 -19.11
N PRO A 12 -1.28 -15.15 -19.89
CA PRO A 12 -0.78 -14.31 -20.97
C PRO A 12 -1.82 -14.08 -22.07
N TYR A 13 -2.82 -14.95 -22.19
CA TYR A 13 -3.89 -14.89 -23.19
C TYR A 13 -5.17 -14.19 -22.69
N GLU A 14 -5.26 -13.80 -21.41
CA GLU A 14 -6.46 -13.14 -20.87
C GLU A 14 -6.60 -11.68 -21.33
N GLN A 15 -7.77 -11.29 -21.82
CA GLN A 15 -8.04 -9.91 -22.24
C GLN A 15 -8.26 -8.98 -21.03
N THR A 16 -8.90 -9.51 -20.00
CA THR A 16 -9.31 -8.79 -18.79
C THR A 16 -8.69 -9.44 -17.57
N CYS A 17 -8.38 -8.63 -16.56
CA CYS A 17 -7.84 -9.15 -15.32
C CYS A 17 -8.90 -9.97 -14.56
N TRP A 18 -8.61 -11.21 -14.19
CA TRP A 18 -9.54 -12.11 -13.48
C TRP A 18 -10.05 -11.54 -12.14
N PHE A 19 -9.27 -10.66 -11.50
CA PHE A 19 -9.58 -10.11 -10.18
C PHE A 19 -10.34 -8.77 -10.22
N CYS A 20 -10.10 -7.93 -11.23
CA CYS A 20 -10.63 -6.56 -11.24
C CYS A 20 -11.26 -6.12 -12.56
N ASP A 21 -11.42 -7.05 -13.50
CA ASP A 21 -12.02 -6.88 -14.82
C ASP A 21 -11.37 -5.79 -15.70
N ASN A 22 -10.21 -5.27 -15.29
CA ASN A 22 -9.52 -4.25 -16.05
C ASN A 22 -8.97 -4.85 -17.35
N THR A 23 -9.25 -4.21 -18.49
CA THR A 23 -8.66 -4.58 -19.78
C THR A 23 -7.14 -4.50 -19.71
N MET A 24 -6.47 -5.60 -20.02
CA MET A 24 -5.01 -5.72 -19.96
C MET A 24 -4.38 -5.62 -21.34
N GLN A 25 -5.06 -6.17 -22.35
CA GLN A 25 -4.59 -6.23 -23.74
C GLN A 25 -5.77 -6.25 -24.71
N SER A 26 -5.47 -5.93 -25.97
CA SER A 26 -6.47 -5.96 -27.04
C SER A 26 -6.87 -7.40 -27.42
N PRO A 27 -8.04 -7.59 -28.05
CA PRO A 27 -8.46 -8.92 -28.53
C PRO A 27 -7.45 -9.57 -29.50
N ALA A 28 -6.78 -8.76 -30.33
CA ALA A 28 -5.77 -9.24 -31.28
C ALA A 28 -4.50 -9.76 -30.57
N GLU A 29 -4.01 -9.03 -29.57
CA GLU A 29 -2.87 -9.46 -28.75
C GLU A 29 -3.19 -10.73 -27.95
N SER A 30 -4.37 -10.79 -27.34
CA SER A 30 -4.85 -11.97 -26.62
C SER A 30 -4.92 -13.21 -27.53
N ALA A 31 -5.44 -13.07 -28.74
CA ALA A 31 -5.47 -14.16 -29.72
C ALA A 31 -4.05 -14.62 -30.10
N SER A 32 -3.12 -13.69 -30.34
CA SER A 32 -1.72 -14.00 -30.62
C SER A 32 -1.06 -14.77 -29.46
N HIS A 33 -1.23 -14.31 -28.22
CA HIS A 33 -0.70 -15.00 -27.06
C HIS A 33 -1.38 -16.35 -26.80
N GLN A 34 -2.66 -16.50 -27.14
CA GLN A 34 -3.35 -17.80 -27.08
C GLN A 34 -2.75 -18.80 -28.07
N GLU A 35 -2.40 -18.36 -29.29
CA GLU A 35 -1.72 -19.22 -30.26
C GLU A 35 -0.33 -19.63 -29.79
N GLU A 36 0.44 -18.71 -29.23
CA GLU A 36 1.74 -19.01 -28.61
C GLU A 36 1.60 -19.99 -27.44
N TRP A 37 0.60 -19.76 -26.59
CA TRP A 37 0.28 -20.64 -25.47
C TRP A 37 -0.05 -22.06 -25.93
N ASN A 38 -0.85 -22.20 -26.99
CA ASN A 38 -1.25 -23.50 -27.52
C ASN A 38 -0.10 -24.28 -28.19
N LYS A 39 1.00 -23.60 -28.57
CA LYS A 39 2.22 -24.23 -29.10
C LYS A 39 3.09 -24.86 -28.01
N LEU A 40 2.88 -24.51 -26.74
CA LEU A 40 3.62 -25.07 -25.62
C LEU A 40 3.25 -26.54 -25.38
N THR A 41 4.20 -27.32 -24.86
CA THR A 41 3.93 -28.70 -24.44
C THR A 41 2.91 -28.74 -23.30
N ALA A 42 2.21 -29.86 -23.13
CA ALA A 42 1.26 -30.01 -22.03
C ALA A 42 1.93 -29.86 -20.66
N GLU A 43 3.16 -30.39 -20.51
CA GLU A 43 3.95 -30.28 -19.28
C GLU A 43 4.24 -28.82 -18.92
N LEU A 44 4.76 -28.04 -19.86
CA LEU A 44 5.12 -26.64 -19.63
C LEU A 44 3.88 -25.77 -19.36
N ARG A 45 2.75 -26.03 -20.04
CA ARG A 45 1.48 -25.35 -19.75
C ARG A 45 1.03 -25.61 -18.32
N ASN A 46 1.00 -26.87 -17.89
CA ASN A 46 0.59 -27.24 -16.54
C ASN A 46 1.48 -26.61 -15.47
N GLU A 47 2.79 -26.53 -15.71
CA GLU A 47 3.74 -25.88 -14.80
C GLU A 47 3.44 -24.38 -14.65
N ILE A 48 3.28 -23.67 -15.78
CA ILE A 48 2.97 -22.24 -15.76
C ILE A 48 1.58 -21.99 -15.16
N GLU A 49 0.58 -22.82 -15.48
CA GLU A 49 -0.76 -22.72 -14.89
C GLU A 49 -0.75 -22.90 -13.39
N ALA A 50 -0.03 -23.91 -12.89
CA ALA A 50 0.12 -24.14 -11.46
C ALA A 50 0.77 -22.93 -10.78
N ARG A 51 1.82 -22.35 -11.38
CA ARG A 51 2.50 -21.17 -10.85
C ARG A 51 1.58 -19.94 -10.82
N ILE A 52 0.91 -19.62 -11.93
CA ILE A 52 -0.01 -18.47 -12.01
C ILE A 52 -1.15 -18.65 -11.01
N THR A 53 -1.78 -19.81 -10.97
CA THR A 53 -2.87 -20.12 -10.03
C THR A 53 -2.42 -19.96 -8.58
N GLN A 54 -1.22 -20.45 -8.24
CA GLN A 54 -0.65 -20.26 -6.90
C GLN A 54 -0.46 -18.77 -6.56
N GLN A 55 0.04 -17.97 -7.49
CA GLN A 55 0.19 -16.52 -7.29
C GLN A 55 -1.17 -15.82 -7.13
N GLN A 56 -2.18 -16.23 -7.91
CA GLN A 56 -3.55 -15.71 -7.80
C GLN A 56 -4.17 -16.01 -6.43
N VAL A 57 -4.01 -17.22 -5.91
CA VAL A 57 -4.46 -17.61 -4.56
C VAL A 57 -3.73 -16.77 -3.49
N LYS A 58 -2.39 -16.69 -3.53
CA LYS A 58 -1.61 -15.85 -2.60
C LYS A 58 -2.08 -14.40 -2.62
N TYR A 59 -2.35 -13.86 -3.80
CA TYR A 59 -2.86 -12.50 -3.96
C TYR A 59 -4.24 -12.32 -3.32
N GLN A 60 -5.18 -13.26 -3.54
CA GLN A 60 -6.51 -13.20 -2.96
C GLN A 60 -6.47 -13.29 -1.43
N GLU A 61 -5.64 -14.18 -0.88
CA GLU A 61 -5.40 -14.28 0.56
C GLU A 61 -4.83 -12.98 1.14
N TYR A 62 -3.86 -12.38 0.44
CA TYR A 62 -3.26 -11.12 0.84
C TYR A 62 -4.28 -9.98 0.90
N VAL A 63 -5.07 -9.79 -0.15
CA VAL A 63 -6.11 -8.75 -0.19
C VAL A 63 -7.16 -8.98 0.90
N THR A 64 -7.55 -10.24 1.12
CA THR A 64 -8.47 -10.61 2.20
C THR A 64 -7.88 -10.27 3.58
N ASN A 65 -6.59 -10.55 3.78
CA ASN A 65 -5.88 -10.24 5.02
C ASN A 65 -5.73 -8.73 5.25
N LEU A 66 -5.49 -7.94 4.20
CA LEU A 66 -5.52 -6.48 4.28
C LEU A 66 -6.89 -5.97 4.74
N GLY A 67 -7.97 -6.54 4.19
CA GLY A 67 -9.34 -6.22 4.60
C GLY A 67 -9.58 -6.51 6.09
N LYS A 68 -9.19 -7.70 6.55
CA LYS A 68 -9.33 -8.13 7.96
C LYS A 68 -8.53 -7.26 8.93
N LYS A 69 -7.33 -6.82 8.54
CA LYS A 69 -6.42 -6.01 9.36
C LYS A 69 -6.65 -4.50 9.22
N ARG A 70 -7.73 -4.06 8.57
CA ARG A 70 -8.02 -2.63 8.35
C ARG A 70 -7.98 -1.80 9.63
N VAL A 71 -8.57 -2.30 10.72
CA VAL A 71 -8.56 -1.58 12.01
C VAL A 71 -7.13 -1.47 12.56
N LEU A 72 -6.35 -2.55 12.48
CA LEU A 72 -4.94 -2.52 12.88
C LEU A 72 -4.17 -1.46 12.09
N HIS A 73 -4.37 -1.35 10.78
CA HIS A 73 -3.69 -0.35 9.95
C HIS A 73 -4.08 1.09 10.29
N ILE A 74 -5.34 1.32 10.69
CA ILE A 74 -5.80 2.62 11.20
C ILE A 74 -5.06 2.94 12.51
N LEU A 75 -4.99 1.99 13.45
CA LEU A 75 -4.28 2.15 14.71
C LEU A 75 -2.77 2.34 14.53
N THR A 76 -2.16 1.62 13.59
CA THR A 76 -0.74 1.83 13.22
C THR A 76 -0.52 3.25 12.71
N GLY A 77 -1.40 3.76 11.85
CA GLY A 77 -1.31 5.13 11.37
C GLY A 77 -1.41 6.17 12.49
N ALA A 78 -2.36 5.99 13.42
CA ALA A 78 -2.46 6.83 14.62
C ALA A 78 -1.16 6.79 15.45
N GLY A 79 -0.64 5.59 15.68
CA GLY A 79 0.59 5.38 16.43
C GLY A 79 1.81 6.05 15.80
N ILE A 80 1.93 6.07 14.47
CA ILE A 80 3.05 6.73 13.77
C ILE A 80 3.09 8.23 14.09
N ILE A 81 1.96 8.95 13.95
CA ILE A 81 1.94 10.39 14.18
C ILE A 81 2.16 10.70 15.67
N LEU A 82 1.45 9.99 16.56
CA LEU A 82 1.61 10.14 18.01
C LEU A 82 3.05 9.90 18.48
N PHE A 83 3.70 8.83 17.97
CA PHE A 83 5.06 8.49 18.37
C PHE A 83 6.09 9.47 17.81
N THR A 84 5.84 10.03 16.63
CA THR A 84 6.69 11.08 16.04
C THR A 84 6.75 12.29 16.98
N ASP A 85 5.60 12.74 17.48
CA ASP A 85 5.55 13.86 18.42
C ASP A 85 6.20 13.56 19.78
N ILE A 86 6.10 12.31 20.25
CA ILE A 86 6.83 11.86 21.45
C ILE A 86 8.34 12.01 21.25
N ILE A 87 8.87 11.55 20.11
CA ILE A 87 10.30 11.58 19.82
C ILE A 87 10.80 13.02 19.64
N THR A 88 10.05 13.87 18.95
CA THR A 88 10.50 15.24 18.66
C THR A 88 10.36 16.18 19.84
N LEU A 89 9.82 15.72 20.97
CA LEU A 89 9.65 16.51 22.19
C LEU A 89 9.00 17.89 21.93
N THR A 90 8.08 17.97 20.96
CA THR A 90 7.42 19.21 20.49
C THR A 90 6.45 19.82 21.53
N GLY A 91 6.60 19.46 22.80
CA GLY A 91 6.18 20.22 23.97
C GLY A 91 4.68 20.24 24.27
N SER A 92 3.83 19.74 23.37
CA SER A 92 2.37 19.89 23.48
C SER A 92 1.67 18.56 23.73
N PHE A 93 2.00 17.91 24.84
CA PHE A 93 1.28 16.74 25.36
C PHE A 93 -0.07 17.10 25.97
N GLY A 94 -0.87 17.88 25.25
CA GLY A 94 -2.24 18.20 25.62
C GLY A 94 -3.20 17.12 25.11
N ILE A 95 -4.29 16.89 25.85
CA ILE A 95 -5.38 16.00 25.43
C ILE A 95 -5.88 16.37 24.02
N PHE A 96 -5.90 17.66 23.69
CA PHE A 96 -6.30 18.15 22.37
C PHE A 96 -5.34 17.73 21.24
N ALA A 97 -4.02 17.81 21.46
CA ALA A 97 -3.01 17.37 20.51
C ALA A 97 -3.14 15.87 20.23
N PHE A 98 -3.30 15.06 21.30
CA PHE A 98 -3.52 13.62 21.20
C PHE A 98 -4.68 13.26 20.26
N PHE A 99 -5.81 13.95 20.36
CA PHE A 99 -6.97 13.69 19.49
C PHE A 99 -6.69 14.05 18.03
N ILE A 100 -6.00 15.16 17.77
CA ILE A 100 -5.63 15.58 16.40
C ILE A 100 -4.69 14.56 15.75
N ASP A 101 -3.64 14.17 16.46
CA ASP A 101 -2.62 13.22 15.98
C ASP A 101 -3.23 11.85 15.70
N THR A 102 -4.03 11.37 16.65
CA THR A 102 -4.76 10.10 16.50
C THR A 102 -5.69 10.14 15.29
N PHE A 103 -6.44 11.24 15.11
CA PHE A 103 -7.39 11.38 14.01
C PHE A 103 -6.67 11.43 12.66
N LEU A 104 -5.68 12.31 12.49
CA LEU A 104 -4.93 12.47 11.24
C LEU A 104 -4.14 11.21 10.89
N GLY A 105 -3.48 10.60 11.87
CA GLY A 105 -2.78 9.32 11.68
C GLY A 105 -3.73 8.18 11.31
N SER A 106 -4.91 8.11 11.95
CA SER A 106 -5.96 7.14 11.60
C SER A 106 -6.46 7.31 10.18
N VAL A 107 -6.66 8.55 9.74
CA VAL A 107 -7.08 8.88 8.37
C VAL A 107 -5.99 8.48 7.37
N ALA A 108 -4.73 8.81 7.64
CA ALA A 108 -3.60 8.39 6.81
C ALA A 108 -3.50 6.86 6.70
N GLY A 109 -3.57 6.14 7.82
CA GLY A 109 -3.56 4.67 7.85
C GLY A 109 -4.75 4.05 7.09
N ARG A 110 -5.95 4.64 7.20
CA ARG A 110 -7.13 4.23 6.44
C ARG A 110 -6.93 4.43 4.94
N LEU A 111 -6.43 5.59 4.51
CA LEU A 111 -6.19 5.91 3.11
C LEU A 111 -5.09 5.04 2.50
N LEU A 112 -4.03 4.77 3.26
CA LEU A 112 -2.95 3.88 2.84
C LEU A 112 -3.46 2.45 2.64
N ASN A 113 -4.24 1.93 3.59
CA ASN A 113 -4.87 0.61 3.45
C ASN A 113 -5.86 0.56 2.26
N ALA A 114 -6.66 1.61 2.06
CA ALA A 114 -7.61 1.68 0.95
C ALA A 114 -6.91 1.67 -0.42
N ASN A 115 -5.73 2.28 -0.52
CA ASN A 115 -4.88 2.25 -1.72
C ASN A 115 -3.98 1.01 -1.79
N LYS A 116 -4.13 0.07 -0.86
CA LYS A 116 -3.36 -1.18 -0.81
C LYS A 116 -1.85 -0.92 -0.74
N GLY A 117 -1.47 0.02 0.14
CA GLY A 117 -0.09 0.41 0.39
C GLY A 117 0.47 1.39 -0.63
N GLY A 118 1.76 1.23 -0.92
CA GLY A 118 2.51 2.10 -1.81
C GLY A 118 3.49 2.95 -1.02
N THR A 119 4.76 2.66 -1.21
CA THR A 119 5.87 3.25 -0.48
C THR A 119 5.88 4.80 -0.49
N TYR A 120 5.83 5.42 -1.68
CA TYR A 120 5.82 6.88 -1.80
C TYR A 120 4.48 7.52 -1.40
N TYR A 121 3.38 6.79 -1.58
CA TYR A 121 2.06 7.23 -1.15
C TYR A 121 1.98 7.29 0.39
N GLY A 122 2.53 6.28 1.06
CA GLY A 122 2.71 6.25 2.52
C GLY A 122 3.56 7.42 3.01
N LEU A 123 4.74 7.64 2.43
CA LEU A 123 5.58 8.79 2.77
C LEU A 123 4.79 10.10 2.68
N PHE A 124 4.13 10.34 1.55
CA PHE A 124 3.37 11.57 1.32
C PHE A 124 2.23 11.75 2.34
N LEU A 125 1.45 10.69 2.59
CA LEU A 125 0.32 10.74 3.54
C LEU A 125 0.77 11.10 4.95
N PHE A 126 1.85 10.50 5.44
CA PHE A 126 2.30 10.70 6.82
C PHE A 126 3.05 12.02 7.02
N VAL A 127 3.82 12.49 6.03
CA VAL A 127 4.39 13.85 6.05
C VAL A 127 3.28 14.90 6.07
N THR A 128 2.25 14.72 5.24
CA THR A 128 1.11 15.65 5.18
C THR A 128 0.30 15.63 6.46
N ALA A 129 0.03 14.45 7.03
CA ALA A 129 -0.68 14.31 8.30
C ALA A 129 0.09 14.97 9.46
N TYR A 130 1.41 14.76 9.54
CA TYR A 130 2.26 15.43 10.53
C TYR A 130 2.24 16.95 10.37
N THR A 131 2.41 17.43 9.13
CA THR A 131 2.38 18.88 8.81
C THR A 131 1.05 19.51 9.19
N ALA A 132 -0.06 18.88 8.81
CA ALA A 132 -1.41 19.33 9.16
C ALA A 132 -1.60 19.35 10.68
N SER A 133 -1.10 18.34 11.40
CA SER A 133 -1.15 18.33 12.85
C SER A 133 -0.39 19.50 13.47
N ALA A 134 0.85 19.75 13.04
CA ALA A 134 1.67 20.85 13.54
C ALA A 134 0.99 22.22 13.30
N VAL A 135 0.37 22.41 12.12
CA VAL A 135 -0.37 23.63 11.78
C VAL A 135 -1.62 23.81 12.66
N ILE A 136 -2.43 22.75 12.83
CA ILE A 136 -3.67 22.83 13.63
C ILE A 136 -3.36 23.08 15.11
N ARG A 137 -2.31 22.45 15.64
CA ARG A 137 -1.87 22.66 17.02
C ARG A 137 -1.19 24.01 17.24
N GLY A 138 -0.70 24.64 16.16
CA GLY A 138 0.07 25.88 16.24
C GLY A 138 1.46 25.69 16.86
N THR A 139 1.98 24.47 16.86
CA THR A 139 3.19 24.07 17.58
C THR A 139 4.36 23.94 16.61
N MET A 140 4.96 25.06 16.24
CA MET A 140 6.23 25.09 15.51
C MET A 140 7.27 25.84 16.36
N SER A 141 7.94 25.10 17.24
CA SER A 141 9.00 25.60 18.13
C SER A 141 10.29 25.90 17.36
N SER A 142 10.66 25.06 16.39
CA SER A 142 11.80 25.30 15.51
C SER A 142 11.67 24.59 14.15
N ILE A 143 12.31 25.13 13.11
CA ILE A 143 12.39 24.51 11.77
C ILE A 143 13.06 23.14 11.85
N LEU A 144 14.03 22.96 12.74
CA LEU A 144 14.75 21.72 12.92
C LEU A 144 13.85 20.61 13.50
N GLU A 145 13.08 20.92 14.55
CA GLU A 145 12.13 19.96 15.15
C GLU A 145 11.04 19.56 14.15
N PHE A 146 10.49 20.53 13.43
CA PHE A 146 9.52 20.25 12.37
C PHE A 146 10.12 19.36 11.27
N GLY A 147 11.34 19.68 10.82
CA GLY A 147 12.04 18.89 9.82
C GLY A 147 12.32 17.46 10.26
N MET A 148 12.75 17.27 11.52
CA MET A 148 12.95 15.95 12.11
C MET A 148 11.64 15.15 12.20
N GLY A 149 10.56 15.79 12.66
CA GLY A 149 9.26 15.12 12.76
C GLY A 149 8.70 14.73 11.40
N ALA A 150 8.77 15.63 10.41
CA ALA A 150 8.37 15.31 9.04
C ALA A 150 9.22 14.17 8.45
N PHE A 151 10.53 14.14 8.74
CA PHE A 151 11.41 13.07 8.30
C PHE A 151 11.06 11.71 8.94
N ILE A 152 10.85 11.67 10.27
CA ILE A 152 10.47 10.45 11.00
C ILE A 152 9.12 9.93 10.51
N ALA A 153 8.10 10.81 10.42
CA ALA A 153 6.79 10.46 9.90
C ALA A 153 6.88 9.96 8.45
N GLY A 154 7.72 10.59 7.63
CA GLY A 154 7.99 10.19 6.25
C GLY A 154 8.61 8.80 6.14
N ILE A 155 9.63 8.48 6.94
CA ILE A 155 10.24 7.14 6.98
C ILE A 155 9.25 6.09 7.48
N ALA A 156 8.54 6.38 8.57
CA ALA A 156 7.56 5.45 9.11
C ALA A 156 6.42 5.19 8.10
N GLY A 157 5.93 6.24 7.44
CA GLY A 157 4.95 6.15 6.36
C GLY A 157 5.48 5.38 5.15
N TYR A 158 6.74 5.59 4.76
CA TYR A 158 7.42 4.83 3.70
C TYR A 158 7.45 3.34 4.02
N LEU A 159 7.92 2.97 5.22
CA LEU A 159 8.05 1.59 5.65
C LEU A 159 6.68 0.90 5.80
N PHE A 160 5.70 1.63 6.32
CA PHE A 160 4.33 1.13 6.43
C PHE A 160 3.66 0.98 5.06
N GLY A 161 3.88 1.92 4.14
CA GLY A 161 3.42 1.82 2.76
C GLY A 161 4.01 0.62 2.03
N ASN A 162 5.31 0.37 2.23
CA ASN A 162 6.03 -0.78 1.68
C ASN A 162 5.53 -2.12 2.28
N SER A 163 5.22 -2.17 3.57
CA SER A 163 4.71 -3.41 4.20
C SER A 163 3.31 -3.79 3.73
N LEU A 164 2.54 -2.81 3.25
CA LEU A 164 1.22 -2.99 2.65
C LEU A 164 1.25 -3.09 1.11
N GLU A 165 2.40 -2.97 0.47
CA GLU A 165 2.51 -2.91 -0.98
C GLU A 165 2.32 -4.30 -1.62
N ILE A 166 1.26 -4.42 -2.43
CA ILE A 166 0.89 -5.65 -3.16
C ILE A 166 2.00 -6.17 -4.08
N LYS A 167 2.82 -5.27 -4.65
CA LYS A 167 3.91 -5.66 -5.58
C LYS A 167 5.01 -6.49 -4.92
N ARG A 168 4.98 -6.67 -3.59
CA ARG A 168 5.93 -7.51 -2.85
C ARG A 168 5.60 -9.00 -2.89
N ILE A 169 4.46 -9.40 -3.46
CA ILE A 169 4.10 -10.83 -3.60
C ILE A 169 5.06 -11.55 -4.56
N ASP A 170 5.75 -10.82 -5.45
CA ASP A 170 6.70 -11.38 -6.40
C ASP A 170 8.10 -11.63 -5.83
N SER A 171 8.39 -11.16 -4.60
CA SER A 171 9.72 -11.27 -3.98
C SER A 171 9.81 -12.32 -2.86
N TRP A 172 8.81 -13.21 -2.70
CA TRP A 172 8.76 -14.28 -1.69
C TRP A 172 8.31 -15.62 -2.25
#